data_AF-A0A1M5MD30-F1
#
_entry.id   AF-A0A1M5MD30-F1
#
_cell.length_a   1.000
_cell.length_b   1.000
_cell.length_c   1.000
_cell.angle_alpha   90.00
_cell.angle_beta   90.00
_cell.angle_gamma   90.00
#
_symmetry.space_group_name_H-M   'P 1'
#
loop_
_entity.id
_entity.type
_entity.pdbx_description
1 polymer ?
#
loop_
_entity_poly.entity_id
_entity_poly.type
_entity_poly.pdbx_seq_one_letter_code
_entity_poly.pdbx_strand_id
1 'polypeptide(L)'
;MPQGTRCNRAPAGDGGGGNGGSLPPPSSGDPDPNHDSIDGTDIMTAPIMRLNTIGKLQDLLELGRFDSPKMEWLRKSASADQIFDLYNFIREEQESEEAKAFGKEAIDAFMNGGEVDIKARLINNPNLHDFLKNRMSPNELALFENLSIIQKTAYLRAAAEAYTYAEIFYPQPVRNRKGDAVKHTLWNALSTNYIGASLTKQLTDAHEEIPYDYPNHYKETNMDLFNNSKGRELATQYGNFIFQLIEEALENGDLRYLSNLEWSQTTNSWLATNSSQLISTDA
;
A
#
# COMPACT_ATOMS: atom_id res chain seq x y z
N MET A 1 -15.89 51.94 -26.85
CA MET A 1 -15.82 53.32 -26.26
C MET A 1 -17.04 53.52 -25.39
N PRO A 2 -17.00 54.25 -24.27
CA PRO A 2 -15.87 54.96 -23.62
C PRO A 2 -15.38 54.22 -22.35
N GLN A 3 -14.08 54.20 -22.03
CA GLN A 3 -13.24 55.26 -21.44
C GLN A 3 -13.66 55.64 -20.02
N GLY A 4 -12.84 55.40 -19.00
CA GLY A 4 -11.73 56.27 -18.56
C GLY A 4 -11.99 56.57 -17.07
N THR A 5 -11.06 56.88 -16.16
CA THR A 5 -9.85 57.71 -16.31
C THR A 5 -9.03 57.62 -15.01
N ARG A 6 -7.73 57.32 -15.17
CA ARG A 6 -6.48 57.86 -14.58
C ARG A 6 -6.37 58.53 -13.19
N CYS A 7 -5.09 58.52 -12.74
CA CYS A 7 -4.29 59.53 -12.01
C CYS A 7 -4.33 59.47 -10.47
N ASN A 8 -3.27 59.76 -9.69
CA ASN A 8 -1.86 60.13 -9.91
C ASN A 8 -1.13 60.20 -8.54
N ARG A 9 0.22 60.24 -8.58
CA ARG A 9 1.19 60.91 -7.66
C ARG A 9 1.95 60.10 -6.58
N ALA A 10 3.25 59.92 -6.85
CA ALA A 10 4.37 60.24 -5.94
C ALA A 10 4.59 61.80 -5.91
N PRO A 11 5.51 62.45 -5.14
CA PRO A 11 6.74 61.92 -4.50
C PRO A 11 7.21 62.58 -3.16
N ALA A 12 8.42 62.18 -2.73
CA ALA A 12 9.54 62.99 -2.17
C ALA A 12 9.74 63.17 -0.64
N GLY A 13 11.04 63.15 -0.28
CA GLY A 13 11.67 63.47 1.03
C GLY A 13 12.67 62.36 1.42
N ASP A 14 13.97 62.37 1.10
CA ASP A 14 15.07 63.36 1.08
C ASP A 14 15.77 63.59 2.45
N GLY A 15 17.11 63.53 2.43
CA GLY A 15 18.05 63.87 3.52
C GLY A 15 18.65 62.67 4.29
N GLY A 16 19.96 62.45 4.40
CA GLY A 16 21.15 63.22 3.99
C GLY A 16 22.30 63.07 5.02
N GLY A 17 23.53 62.85 4.53
CA GLY A 17 24.85 63.08 5.20
C GLY A 17 25.33 62.01 6.18
N GLY A 18 26.49 61.34 6.03
CA GLY A 18 27.87 61.84 5.78
C GLY A 18 28.60 61.95 7.14
N ASN A 19 29.85 61.61 7.40
CA ASN A 19 31.07 61.29 6.65
C ASN A 19 32.06 60.71 7.72
N GLY A 20 32.84 59.65 7.49
CA GLY A 20 34.25 59.74 7.07
C GLY A 20 35.25 59.52 8.22
N GLY A 21 36.24 58.62 8.06
CA GLY A 21 37.35 58.50 9.01
C GLY A 21 38.22 57.21 8.93
N SER A 22 39.16 57.24 7.99
CA SER A 22 40.39 56.46 7.71
C SER A 22 41.04 55.48 8.72
N LEU A 23 41.67 54.44 8.14
CA LEU A 23 42.46 53.28 8.64
C LEU A 23 43.81 53.62 9.34
N PRO A 24 44.50 52.66 10.01
CA PRO A 24 45.41 51.70 9.32
C PRO A 24 45.42 50.23 9.88
N PRO A 25 45.94 49.24 9.12
CA PRO A 25 46.17 47.84 9.55
C PRO A 25 47.68 47.60 9.89
N PRO A 26 48.22 46.36 10.05
CA PRO A 26 47.67 45.03 10.36
C PRO A 26 48.33 44.38 11.61
N SER A 27 47.83 43.24 12.10
CA SER A 27 48.65 42.33 12.93
C SER A 27 48.30 40.87 12.65
N SER A 28 49.33 40.15 12.23
CA SER A 28 49.44 38.72 12.02
C SER A 28 49.35 37.95 13.34
N GLY A 29 48.37 37.06 13.47
CA GLY A 29 48.36 35.98 14.45
C GLY A 29 48.23 34.65 13.69
N ASP A 30 49.26 33.83 13.81
CA ASP A 30 49.35 32.47 13.27
C ASP A 30 48.22 31.54 13.78
N PRO A 31 47.95 30.42 13.07
CA PRO A 31 46.87 29.50 13.39
C PRO A 31 47.24 28.62 14.59
N ASP A 32 46.34 28.55 15.56
CA ASP A 32 46.39 27.56 16.64
C ASP A 32 45.93 26.20 16.10
N PRO A 33 46.79 25.18 16.00
CA PRO A 33 46.42 23.85 15.55
C PRO A 33 46.21 23.01 16.81
N ASN A 34 45.00 23.07 17.40
CA ASN A 34 44.42 22.01 18.25
C ASN A 34 43.19 22.56 18.99
N HIS A 35 42.05 22.56 18.31
CA HIS A 35 40.79 22.40 19.02
C HIS A 35 39.83 21.60 18.14
N ASP A 36 40.07 20.29 18.09
CA ASP A 36 39.07 19.28 17.75
C ASP A 36 37.95 19.33 18.80
N SER A 37 37.08 20.33 18.66
CA SER A 37 35.72 20.27 19.18
C SER A 37 34.83 20.06 17.97
N ILE A 38 34.77 18.81 17.51
CA ILE A 38 33.70 18.32 16.65
C ILE A 38 32.43 18.37 17.52
N ASP A 39 31.76 19.51 17.49
CA ASP A 39 30.40 19.66 17.96
C ASP A 39 29.52 18.75 17.10
N GLY A 40 29.06 17.66 17.72
CA GLY A 40 28.42 16.50 17.11
C GLY A 40 27.02 16.75 16.56
N THR A 41 26.73 17.93 16.03
CA THR A 41 25.62 18.11 15.08
C THR A 41 26.16 17.84 13.68
N ASP A 42 26.60 16.61 13.46
CA ASP A 42 27.07 16.13 12.17
C ASP A 42 25.91 16.25 11.19
N ILE A 43 26.03 17.23 10.30
CA ILE A 43 25.09 17.50 9.21
C ILE A 43 25.20 16.32 8.24
N MET A 44 24.55 15.20 8.58
CA MET A 44 24.56 14.02 7.73
C MET A 44 24.00 14.43 6.36
N THR A 45 24.87 14.41 5.36
CA THR A 45 24.50 14.72 3.98
C THR A 45 23.48 13.69 3.49
N ALA A 46 22.60 14.07 2.56
CA ALA A 46 21.55 13.19 2.03
C ALA A 46 22.07 11.81 1.55
N PRO A 47 23.26 11.69 0.92
CA PRO A 47 23.83 10.38 0.57
C PRO A 47 24.20 9.49 1.77
N ILE A 48 24.68 10.07 2.87
CA ILE A 48 25.06 9.33 4.09
C ILE A 48 23.79 8.85 4.82
N MET A 49 22.77 9.70 4.93
CA MET A 49 21.49 9.31 5.51
C MET A 49 20.85 8.15 4.75
N ARG A 50 20.91 8.16 3.41
CA ARG A 50 20.39 7.07 2.58
C ARG A 50 21.08 5.74 2.86
N LEU A 51 22.41 5.71 2.91
CA LEU A 51 23.15 4.47 3.16
C LEU A 51 22.89 3.90 4.56
N ASN A 52 22.78 4.78 5.57
CA ASN A 52 22.42 4.37 6.92
C ASN A 52 21.02 3.73 6.96
N THR A 53 20.02 4.36 6.33
CA THR A 53 18.66 3.80 6.26
C THR A 53 18.62 2.45 5.53
N ILE A 54 19.38 2.28 4.46
CA ILE A 54 19.51 0.98 3.77
C ILE A 54 20.07 -0.08 4.72
N GLY A 55 21.08 0.24 5.52
CA GLY A 55 21.63 -0.70 6.52
C GLY A 55 20.57 -1.11 7.54
N LYS A 56 19.78 -0.15 8.05
CA LYS A 56 18.68 -0.45 8.97
C LYS A 56 17.59 -1.31 8.34
N LEU A 57 17.22 -1.04 7.09
CA LEU A 57 16.26 -1.87 6.36
C LEU A 57 16.79 -3.28 6.12
N GLN A 58 18.09 -3.44 5.85
CA GLN A 58 18.72 -4.74 5.71
C GLN A 58 18.54 -5.58 6.97
N ASP A 59 18.80 -4.98 8.14
CA ASP A 59 18.70 -5.65 9.43
C ASP A 59 17.24 -5.93 9.79
N LEU A 60 16.36 -4.92 9.72
CA LEU A 60 14.93 -5.03 10.07
C LEU A 60 14.18 -6.05 9.23
N LEU A 61 14.48 -6.09 7.93
CA LEU A 61 13.82 -6.98 6.98
C LEU A 61 14.63 -8.24 6.70
N GLU A 62 15.73 -8.48 7.41
CA GLU A 62 16.57 -9.67 7.24
C GLU A 62 16.89 -9.98 5.75
N LEU A 63 17.24 -8.95 4.96
CA LEU A 63 17.35 -9.04 3.49
C LEU A 63 18.53 -9.88 2.97
N GLY A 64 19.19 -10.60 3.88
CA GLY A 64 20.32 -11.44 3.61
C GLY A 64 21.60 -10.65 3.36
N ARG A 65 22.47 -11.25 2.55
CA ARG A 65 23.78 -10.68 2.23
C ARG A 65 23.66 -9.42 1.39
N PHE A 66 24.69 -8.59 1.47
CA PHE A 66 24.76 -7.29 0.79
C PHE A 66 24.72 -7.37 -0.76
N ASP A 67 25.00 -8.54 -1.32
CA ASP A 67 24.95 -8.87 -2.75
C ASP A 67 23.62 -9.55 -3.17
N SER A 68 22.63 -9.64 -2.27
CA SER A 68 21.31 -10.15 -2.65
C SER A 68 20.62 -9.21 -3.66
N PRO A 69 19.73 -9.72 -4.54
CA PRO A 69 19.01 -8.88 -5.50
C PRO A 69 18.25 -7.72 -4.86
N LYS A 70 17.61 -7.94 -3.70
CA LYS A 70 16.92 -6.89 -2.92
C LYS A 70 17.90 -5.82 -2.42
N MET A 71 19.06 -6.23 -1.89
CA MET A 71 20.08 -5.29 -1.42
C MET A 71 20.76 -4.51 -2.54
N GLU A 72 20.97 -5.15 -3.70
CA GLU A 72 21.46 -4.46 -4.88
C GLU A 72 20.45 -3.41 -5.38
N TRP A 73 19.18 -3.79 -5.46
CA TRP A 73 18.10 -2.88 -5.85
C TRP A 73 18.00 -1.67 -4.89
N LEU A 74 17.98 -1.89 -3.57
CA LEU A 74 17.96 -0.80 -2.58
C LEU A 74 19.12 0.18 -2.77
N ARG A 75 20.33 -0.32 -3.08
CA ARG A 75 21.51 0.54 -3.22
C ARG A 75 21.54 1.29 -4.54
N LYS A 76 21.17 0.65 -5.64
CA LYS A 76 21.39 1.17 -7.00
C LYS A 76 20.16 1.76 -7.66
N SER A 77 18.98 1.28 -7.33
CA SER A 77 17.76 1.53 -8.11
C SER A 77 16.65 2.21 -7.30
N ALA A 78 16.52 1.91 -6.01
CA ALA A 78 15.48 2.48 -5.17
C ALA A 78 15.64 4.01 -5.02
N SER A 79 14.53 4.74 -5.14
CA SER A 79 14.51 6.18 -4.86
C SER A 79 14.74 6.46 -3.37
N ALA A 80 15.14 7.69 -3.03
CA ALA A 80 15.24 8.10 -1.63
C ALA A 80 13.89 7.97 -0.92
N ASP A 81 12.81 8.43 -1.56
CA ASP A 81 11.46 8.37 -1.01
C ASP A 81 11.01 6.94 -0.72
N GLN A 82 11.23 5.99 -1.65
CA GLN A 82 10.91 4.58 -1.42
C GLN A 82 11.62 4.00 -0.19
N ILE A 83 12.89 4.37 0.00
CA ILE A 83 13.70 3.90 1.15
C ILE A 83 13.18 4.51 2.45
N PHE A 84 12.96 5.83 2.46
CA PHE A 84 12.54 6.54 3.67
C PHE A 84 11.10 6.24 4.06
N ASP A 85 10.17 6.22 3.11
CA ASP A 85 8.75 5.92 3.37
C ASP A 85 8.60 4.50 3.90
N LEU A 86 9.31 3.52 3.32
CA LEU A 86 9.27 2.15 3.79
C LEU A 86 9.84 2.00 5.20
N TYR A 87 10.99 2.63 5.46
CA TYR A 87 11.60 2.61 6.79
C TYR A 87 10.71 3.28 7.84
N ASN A 88 10.10 4.42 7.51
CA ASN A 88 9.20 5.13 8.40
C ASN A 88 7.94 4.32 8.68
N PHE A 89 7.33 3.73 7.66
CA PHE A 89 6.17 2.84 7.82
C PHE A 89 6.47 1.70 8.79
N ILE A 90 7.57 0.96 8.59
CA ILE A 90 7.94 -0.15 9.47
C ILE A 90 8.10 0.32 10.92
N ARG A 91 8.65 1.52 11.13
CA ARG A 91 8.83 2.09 12.47
C ARG A 91 7.54 2.58 13.11
N GLU A 92 6.67 3.21 12.34
CA GLU A 92 5.36 3.69 12.79
C GLU A 92 4.46 2.51 13.19
N GLU A 93 4.55 1.39 12.46
CA GLU A 93 3.93 0.10 12.78
C GLU A 93 4.71 -0.71 13.83
N GLN A 94 5.59 -0.05 14.59
CA GLN A 94 6.31 -0.63 15.73
C GLN A 94 7.13 -1.88 15.38
N GLU A 95 7.61 -1.95 14.14
CA GLU A 95 8.43 -3.06 13.63
C GLU A 95 7.73 -4.43 13.78
N SER A 96 6.39 -4.45 13.65
CA SER A 96 5.61 -5.69 13.70
C SER A 96 6.02 -6.66 12.58
N GLU A 97 5.71 -7.94 12.77
CA GLU A 97 6.02 -8.96 11.76
C GLU A 97 5.25 -8.72 10.45
N GLU A 98 4.01 -8.23 10.54
CA GLU A 98 3.21 -7.82 9.39
C GLU A 98 3.84 -6.62 8.67
N ALA A 99 4.34 -5.62 9.41
CA ALA A 99 5.00 -4.46 8.84
C ALA A 99 6.31 -4.84 8.12
N LYS A 100 7.07 -5.78 8.68
CA LYS A 100 8.27 -6.34 8.03
C LYS A 100 7.90 -7.18 6.80
N ALA A 101 6.84 -7.99 6.87
CA ALA A 101 6.35 -8.77 5.74
C ALA A 101 5.89 -7.84 4.60
N PHE A 102 5.16 -6.77 4.92
CA PHE A 102 4.81 -5.70 3.99
C PHE A 102 6.06 -5.07 3.37
N GLY A 103 7.07 -4.75 4.18
CA GLY A 103 8.33 -4.17 3.68
C GLY A 103 9.06 -5.08 2.68
N LYS A 104 9.10 -6.39 2.95
CA LYS A 104 9.69 -7.38 2.04
C LYS A 104 8.91 -7.46 0.72
N GLU A 105 7.59 -7.55 0.78
CA GLU A 105 6.73 -7.67 -0.40
C GLU A 105 6.71 -6.36 -1.21
N ALA A 106 6.76 -5.20 -0.56
CA ALA A 106 6.85 -3.90 -1.22
C ALA A 106 8.15 -3.78 -2.05
N ILE A 107 9.28 -4.23 -1.50
CA ILE A 107 10.55 -4.27 -2.24
C ILE A 107 10.42 -5.19 -3.46
N ASP A 108 9.85 -6.37 -3.30
CA ASP A 108 9.65 -7.30 -4.42
C ASP A 108 8.72 -6.70 -5.49
N ALA A 109 7.63 -6.06 -5.10
CA ALA A 109 6.74 -5.36 -6.03
C ALA A 109 7.47 -4.26 -6.79
N PHE A 110 8.24 -3.39 -6.11
CA PHE A 110 9.04 -2.35 -6.79
C PHE A 110 10.06 -2.93 -7.76
N MET A 111 10.74 -4.02 -7.39
CA MET A 111 11.69 -4.72 -8.27
C MET A 111 11.01 -5.26 -9.53
N ASN A 112 9.74 -5.68 -9.42
CA ASN A 112 8.96 -6.23 -10.53
C ASN A 112 8.21 -5.17 -11.34
N GLY A 113 8.49 -3.87 -11.11
CA GLY A 113 7.78 -2.77 -11.78
C GLY A 113 6.33 -2.59 -11.32
N GLY A 114 6.02 -3.08 -10.12
CA GLY A 114 4.74 -2.92 -9.45
C GLY A 114 4.55 -1.55 -8.80
N GLU A 115 3.39 -1.39 -8.18
CA GLU A 115 2.99 -0.18 -7.47
C GLU A 115 2.77 -0.49 -5.99
N VAL A 116 3.18 0.42 -5.11
CA VAL A 116 2.99 0.30 -3.67
C VAL A 116 2.43 1.62 -3.14
N ASP A 117 1.26 1.56 -2.51
CA ASP A 117 0.75 2.63 -1.66
C ASP A 117 1.02 2.26 -0.21
N ILE A 118 2.11 2.80 0.33
CA ILE A 118 2.57 2.51 1.70
C ILE A 118 1.53 2.99 2.72
N LYS A 119 0.85 4.11 2.47
CA LYS A 119 -0.13 4.68 3.42
C LYS A 119 -1.40 3.85 3.47
N ALA A 120 -1.86 3.37 2.32
CA ALA A 120 -3.03 2.49 2.22
C ALA A 120 -2.70 1.00 2.44
N ARG A 121 -1.42 0.66 2.66
CA ARG A 121 -0.92 -0.72 2.78
C ARG A 121 -1.28 -1.58 1.56
N LEU A 122 -1.30 -0.99 0.36
CA LEU A 122 -1.64 -1.68 -0.88
C LEU A 122 -0.40 -1.98 -1.70
N ILE A 123 -0.27 -3.22 -2.13
CA ILE A 123 0.81 -3.67 -3.02
C ILE A 123 0.21 -4.33 -4.25
N ASN A 124 0.50 -3.76 -5.41
CA ASN A 124 0.28 -4.41 -6.70
C ASN A 124 1.60 -4.97 -7.21
N ASN A 125 1.84 -6.27 -7.00
CA ASN A 125 2.96 -7.01 -7.56
C ASN A 125 2.54 -7.69 -8.88
N PRO A 126 3.03 -7.25 -10.06
CA PRO A 126 2.62 -7.79 -11.35
C PRO A 126 2.83 -9.30 -11.50
N ASN A 127 3.79 -9.89 -10.78
CA ASN A 127 4.03 -11.33 -10.82
C ASN A 127 2.87 -12.16 -10.24
N LEU A 128 1.97 -11.55 -9.46
CA LEU A 128 0.76 -12.22 -8.97
C LEU A 128 -0.35 -12.32 -10.02
N HIS A 129 -0.28 -11.54 -11.10
CA HIS A 129 -1.39 -11.41 -12.05
C HIS A 129 -1.72 -12.72 -12.76
N ASP A 130 -0.71 -13.46 -13.21
CA ASP A 130 -0.92 -14.78 -13.85
C ASP A 130 -1.48 -15.80 -12.86
N PHE A 131 -0.99 -15.80 -11.61
CA PHE A 131 -1.52 -16.64 -10.55
C PHE A 131 -3.00 -16.36 -10.29
N LEU A 132 -3.38 -15.09 -10.18
CA LEU A 132 -4.77 -14.67 -9.95
C LEU A 132 -5.67 -14.98 -11.15
N LYS A 133 -5.19 -14.73 -12.37
CA LYS A 133 -5.90 -15.07 -13.61
C LYS A 133 -6.17 -16.58 -13.70
N ASN A 134 -5.21 -17.42 -13.32
CA ASN A 134 -5.36 -18.87 -13.35
C ASN A 134 -6.37 -19.40 -12.32
N ARG A 135 -6.83 -18.57 -11.38
CA ARG A 135 -7.87 -18.91 -10.39
C ARG A 135 -9.26 -18.49 -10.82
N MET A 136 -9.41 -17.83 -11.97
CA MET A 136 -10.71 -17.40 -12.45
C MET A 136 -11.60 -18.60 -12.79
N SER A 137 -12.89 -18.49 -12.51
CA SER A 137 -13.86 -19.46 -13.04
C SER A 137 -13.90 -19.39 -14.58
N PRO A 138 -14.40 -20.43 -15.27
CA PRO A 138 -14.56 -20.38 -16.73
C PRO A 138 -15.40 -19.18 -17.20
N ASN A 139 -16.44 -18.80 -16.45
CA ASN A 139 -17.32 -17.69 -16.79
C ASN A 139 -16.66 -16.34 -16.49
N GLU A 140 -15.94 -16.22 -15.38
CA GLU A 140 -15.14 -15.02 -15.08
C GLU A 140 -14.07 -14.81 -16.16
N LEU A 141 -13.35 -15.87 -16.56
CA LEU A 141 -12.32 -15.78 -17.59
C LEU A 141 -12.93 -15.35 -18.94
N ALA A 142 -14.10 -15.86 -19.32
CA ALA A 142 -14.79 -15.46 -20.53
C ALA A 142 -15.19 -13.97 -20.52
N LEU A 143 -15.64 -13.45 -19.37
CA LEU A 143 -15.91 -12.01 -19.20
C LEU A 143 -14.61 -11.20 -19.24
N PHE A 144 -13.59 -11.66 -18.51
CA PHE A 144 -12.29 -11.01 -18.40
C PHE A 144 -11.62 -10.85 -19.76
N GLU A 145 -11.64 -11.88 -20.62
CA GLU A 145 -10.97 -11.82 -21.92
C GLU A 145 -11.56 -10.79 -22.88
N ASN A 146 -12.83 -10.42 -22.70
CA ASN A 146 -13.52 -9.40 -23.48
C ASN A 146 -13.27 -7.95 -22.99
N LEU A 147 -12.59 -7.78 -21.85
CA LEU A 147 -12.25 -6.47 -21.31
C LEU A 147 -11.18 -5.75 -22.14
N SER A 148 -11.19 -4.41 -22.09
CA SER A 148 -10.06 -3.62 -22.57
C SER A 148 -8.80 -3.91 -21.73
N ILE A 149 -7.62 -3.67 -22.30
CA ILE A 149 -6.34 -3.86 -21.57
C ILE A 149 -6.32 -3.08 -20.25
N ILE A 150 -6.82 -1.84 -20.25
CA ILE A 150 -6.90 -1.00 -19.06
C ILE A 150 -7.78 -1.66 -17.99
N GLN A 151 -8.94 -2.18 -18.37
CA GLN A 151 -9.84 -2.89 -17.44
C GLN A 151 -9.23 -4.21 -16.93
N LYS A 152 -8.54 -4.97 -17.79
CA LYS A 152 -7.83 -6.20 -17.38
C LYS A 152 -6.78 -5.89 -16.30
N THR A 153 -5.93 -4.90 -16.57
CA THR A 153 -4.88 -4.46 -15.63
C THR A 153 -5.48 -3.94 -14.34
N ALA A 154 -6.52 -3.11 -14.41
CA ALA A 154 -7.21 -2.57 -13.23
C ALA A 154 -7.84 -3.66 -12.36
N TYR A 155 -8.50 -4.65 -12.96
CA TYR A 155 -9.13 -5.75 -12.23
C TYR A 155 -8.10 -6.64 -11.53
N LEU A 156 -7.02 -7.01 -12.24
CA LEU A 156 -5.93 -7.82 -11.69
C LEU A 156 -5.14 -7.05 -10.61
N ARG A 157 -4.94 -5.74 -10.79
CA ARG A 157 -4.38 -4.86 -9.76
C ARG A 157 -5.20 -4.92 -8.47
N ALA A 158 -6.52 -4.70 -8.56
CA ALA A 158 -7.39 -4.74 -7.38
C ALA A 158 -7.35 -6.11 -6.69
N ALA A 159 -7.31 -7.19 -7.46
CA ALA A 159 -7.18 -8.55 -6.94
C ALA A 159 -5.83 -8.76 -6.21
N ALA A 160 -4.73 -8.28 -6.80
CA ALA A 160 -3.39 -8.39 -6.22
C ALA A 160 -3.23 -7.56 -4.95
N GLU A 161 -3.75 -6.33 -4.94
CA GLU A 161 -3.77 -5.45 -3.77
C GLU A 161 -4.53 -6.10 -2.61
N ALA A 162 -5.74 -6.61 -2.87
CA ALA A 162 -6.55 -7.26 -1.84
C ALA A 162 -5.98 -8.59 -1.35
N TYR A 163 -5.47 -9.42 -2.27
CA TYR A 163 -4.81 -10.68 -1.94
C TYR A 163 -3.60 -10.45 -1.04
N THR A 164 -2.70 -9.57 -1.46
CA THR A 164 -1.46 -9.28 -0.71
C THR A 164 -1.77 -8.71 0.66
N TYR A 165 -2.73 -7.78 0.75
CA TYR A 165 -3.16 -7.23 2.03
C TYR A 165 -3.65 -8.32 2.99
N ALA A 166 -4.57 -9.17 2.54
CA ALA A 166 -5.14 -10.21 3.38
C ALA A 166 -4.08 -11.24 3.84
N GLU A 167 -3.18 -11.65 2.95
CA GLU A 167 -2.15 -12.64 3.29
C GLU A 167 -1.08 -12.08 4.25
N ILE A 168 -0.84 -10.77 4.27
CA ILE A 168 0.13 -10.14 5.18
C ILE A 168 -0.47 -9.86 6.55
N PHE A 169 -1.67 -9.28 6.59
CA PHE A 169 -2.22 -8.71 7.83
C PHE A 169 -3.20 -9.64 8.56
N TYR A 170 -3.49 -10.83 8.01
CA TYR A 170 -4.39 -11.80 8.64
C TYR A 170 -3.75 -13.18 8.75
N PRO A 171 -4.14 -13.99 9.76
CA PRO A 171 -3.65 -15.34 9.89
C PRO A 171 -3.89 -16.16 8.61
N GLN A 172 -2.84 -16.85 8.15
CA GLN A 172 -2.89 -17.74 6.99
C GLN A 172 -3.25 -19.19 7.36
N PRO A 173 -3.91 -19.95 6.48
CA PRO A 173 -4.51 -19.49 5.21
C PRO A 173 -5.80 -18.70 5.43
N VAL A 174 -6.01 -17.63 4.68
CA VAL A 174 -7.11 -16.69 4.94
C VAL A 174 -8.50 -17.26 4.67
N ARG A 175 -8.61 -18.26 3.78
CA ARG A 175 -9.86 -18.83 3.26
C ARG A 175 -10.90 -19.07 4.36
N ASN A 176 -12.13 -18.59 4.15
CA ASN A 176 -13.30 -18.68 5.03
C ASN A 176 -13.20 -17.96 6.39
N ARG A 177 -12.08 -17.27 6.67
CA ARG A 177 -11.85 -16.57 7.93
C ARG A 177 -11.99 -15.05 7.73
N LYS A 178 -11.76 -14.28 8.79
CA LYS A 178 -11.86 -12.79 8.76
C LYS A 178 -11.02 -12.18 7.62
N GLY A 179 -9.82 -12.72 7.35
CA GLY A 179 -8.98 -12.28 6.23
C GLY A 179 -9.60 -12.50 4.85
N ASP A 180 -10.38 -13.57 4.65
CA ASP A 180 -11.11 -13.79 3.39
C ASP A 180 -12.22 -12.76 3.20
N ALA A 181 -12.95 -12.47 4.29
CA ALA A 181 -14.00 -11.46 4.28
C ALA A 181 -13.45 -10.09 3.87
N VAL A 182 -12.30 -9.71 4.42
CA VAL A 182 -11.58 -8.47 4.09
C VAL A 182 -11.08 -8.50 2.66
N LYS A 183 -10.47 -9.61 2.21
CA LYS A 183 -10.00 -9.77 0.83
C LYS A 183 -11.11 -9.55 -0.20
N HIS A 184 -12.26 -10.22 -0.03
CA HIS A 184 -13.39 -10.10 -0.95
C HIS A 184 -14.00 -8.69 -0.95
N THR A 185 -14.13 -8.09 0.24
CA THR A 185 -14.63 -6.72 0.40
C THR A 185 -13.69 -5.70 -0.25
N LEU A 186 -12.39 -5.76 0.05
CA LEU A 186 -11.37 -4.87 -0.49
C LEU A 186 -11.23 -5.00 -2.00
N TRP A 187 -11.21 -6.23 -2.51
CA TRP A 187 -11.15 -6.48 -3.94
C TRP A 187 -12.34 -5.86 -4.69
N ASN A 188 -13.55 -6.02 -4.16
CA ASN A 188 -14.75 -5.44 -4.77
C ASN A 188 -14.80 -3.92 -4.64
N ALA A 189 -14.31 -3.36 -3.54
CA ALA A 189 -14.26 -1.91 -3.36
C ALA A 189 -13.27 -1.27 -4.35
N LEU A 190 -12.04 -1.79 -4.42
CA LEU A 190 -11.01 -1.33 -5.35
C LEU A 190 -11.44 -1.51 -6.81
N SER A 191 -11.95 -2.70 -7.16
CA SER A 191 -12.46 -2.96 -8.51
C SER A 191 -13.59 -1.99 -8.86
N THR A 192 -14.50 -1.70 -7.93
CA THR A 192 -15.60 -0.74 -8.19
C THR A 192 -15.06 0.65 -8.51
N ASN A 193 -14.02 1.11 -7.79
CA ASN A 193 -13.37 2.37 -8.09
C ASN A 193 -12.64 2.38 -9.43
N TYR A 194 -12.01 1.27 -9.81
CA TYR A 194 -11.20 1.24 -11.02
C TYR A 194 -12.00 0.97 -12.30
N ILE A 195 -12.99 0.08 -12.25
CA ILE A 195 -13.72 -0.41 -13.44
C ILE A 195 -15.25 -0.25 -13.36
N GLY A 196 -15.77 0.27 -12.24
CA GLY A 196 -17.19 0.56 -12.03
C GLY A 196 -17.99 -0.62 -11.49
N ALA A 197 -18.95 -0.32 -10.62
CA ALA A 197 -19.72 -1.31 -9.84
C ALA A 197 -20.41 -2.39 -10.68
N SER A 198 -20.97 -2.03 -11.84
CA SER A 198 -21.69 -2.97 -12.70
C SER A 198 -20.76 -4.03 -13.29
N LEU A 199 -19.56 -3.63 -13.71
CA LEU A 199 -18.59 -4.56 -14.28
C LEU A 199 -17.94 -5.39 -13.17
N THR A 200 -17.61 -4.76 -12.04
CA THR A 200 -17.12 -5.47 -10.85
C THR A 200 -18.07 -6.58 -10.46
N LYS A 201 -19.37 -6.29 -10.29
CA LYS A 201 -20.36 -7.30 -9.94
C LYS A 201 -20.36 -8.49 -10.90
N GLN A 202 -20.32 -8.23 -12.22
CA GLN A 202 -20.34 -9.31 -13.21
C GLN A 202 -19.13 -10.24 -13.08
N LEU A 203 -17.94 -9.66 -12.92
CA LEU A 203 -16.70 -10.44 -12.81
C LEU A 203 -16.59 -11.18 -11.47
N THR A 204 -16.84 -10.48 -10.36
CA THR A 204 -16.67 -11.06 -9.02
C THR A 204 -17.77 -12.05 -8.67
N ASP A 205 -19.00 -11.86 -9.15
CA ASP A 205 -20.04 -12.89 -8.93
C ASP A 205 -19.74 -14.13 -9.79
N ALA A 206 -19.19 -13.96 -11.00
CA ALA A 206 -18.72 -15.08 -11.82
C ALA A 206 -17.51 -15.79 -11.19
N HIS A 207 -16.66 -15.08 -10.44
CA HIS A 207 -15.57 -15.70 -9.67
C HIS A 207 -16.08 -16.77 -8.72
N GLU A 208 -17.23 -16.54 -8.09
CA GLU A 208 -17.81 -17.47 -7.10
C GLU A 208 -18.43 -18.73 -7.74
N GLU A 209 -18.44 -18.83 -9.07
CA GLU A 209 -18.89 -20.00 -9.83
C GLU A 209 -17.77 -21.05 -10.01
N ILE A 210 -16.68 -20.95 -9.25
CA ILE A 210 -15.64 -21.98 -9.20
C ILE A 210 -16.26 -23.33 -8.79
N PRO A 211 -16.03 -24.42 -9.57
CA PRO A 211 -16.47 -25.75 -9.18
C PRO A 211 -15.76 -26.24 -7.92
N TYR A 212 -16.52 -26.71 -6.96
CA TYR A 212 -16.00 -27.32 -5.73
C TYR A 212 -16.40 -28.79 -5.64
N ASP A 213 -15.45 -29.61 -5.20
CA ASP A 213 -15.67 -31.04 -4.97
C ASP A 213 -15.87 -31.34 -3.47
N TYR A 214 -16.77 -30.60 -2.81
CA TYR A 214 -17.17 -30.93 -1.43
C TYR A 214 -18.55 -30.31 -1.04
N PRO A 215 -19.34 -30.94 -0.16
CA PRO A 215 -20.78 -30.64 -0.03
C PRO A 215 -21.15 -29.24 0.49
N ASN A 216 -20.30 -28.60 1.30
CA ASN A 216 -20.63 -27.35 2.00
C ASN A 216 -20.10 -26.09 1.32
N HIS A 217 -19.56 -26.22 0.09
CA HIS A 217 -18.96 -25.12 -0.66
C HIS A 217 -19.91 -23.93 -0.88
N TYR A 218 -21.23 -24.19 -1.00
CA TYR A 218 -22.22 -23.14 -1.19
C TYR A 218 -22.25 -22.13 -0.03
N LYS A 219 -21.79 -22.52 1.17
CA LYS A 219 -21.67 -21.60 2.31
C LYS A 219 -20.53 -20.60 2.10
N GLU A 220 -19.44 -21.03 1.48
CA GLU A 220 -18.32 -20.16 1.10
C GLU A 220 -18.79 -19.19 0.01
N THR A 221 -19.40 -19.71 -1.07
CA THR A 221 -20.00 -18.88 -2.13
C THR A 221 -20.95 -17.82 -1.57
N ASN A 222 -21.79 -18.16 -0.58
CA ASN A 222 -22.69 -17.19 0.05
C ASN A 222 -21.94 -16.11 0.87
N MET A 223 -20.86 -16.49 1.55
CA MET A 223 -20.00 -15.57 2.29
C MET A 223 -19.30 -14.61 1.32
N ASP A 224 -18.71 -15.16 0.26
CA ASP A 224 -17.96 -14.40 -0.74
C ASP A 224 -18.89 -13.43 -1.48
N LEU A 225 -20.06 -13.87 -1.94
CA LEU A 225 -21.07 -13.00 -2.56
C LEU A 225 -21.56 -11.88 -1.62
N PHE A 226 -21.72 -12.18 -0.33
CA PHE A 226 -22.10 -11.16 0.66
C PHE A 226 -21.02 -10.08 0.78
N ASN A 227 -19.76 -10.48 0.98
CA ASN A 227 -18.64 -9.55 1.15
C ASN A 227 -18.34 -8.80 -0.15
N ASN A 228 -18.47 -9.46 -1.30
CA ASN A 228 -18.38 -8.84 -2.62
C ASN A 228 -19.39 -7.68 -2.73
N SER A 229 -20.66 -7.93 -2.35
CA SER A 229 -21.69 -6.90 -2.35
C SER A 229 -21.39 -5.75 -1.39
N LYS A 230 -20.90 -6.04 -0.19
CA LYS A 230 -20.52 -5.03 0.81
C LYS A 230 -19.37 -4.16 0.32
N GLY A 231 -18.35 -4.74 -0.33
CA GLY A 231 -17.25 -3.99 -0.93
C GLY A 231 -17.72 -2.98 -1.99
N ARG A 232 -18.63 -3.41 -2.89
CA ARG A 232 -19.22 -2.52 -3.89
C ARG A 232 -20.05 -1.41 -3.26
N GLU A 233 -20.80 -1.71 -2.20
CA GLU A 233 -21.55 -0.71 -1.45
C GLU A 233 -20.61 0.35 -0.86
N LEU A 234 -19.56 -0.06 -0.13
CA LEU A 234 -18.61 0.86 0.51
C LEU A 234 -17.92 1.79 -0.51
N ALA A 235 -17.54 1.27 -1.68
CA ALA A 235 -16.95 2.09 -2.74
C ALA A 235 -17.87 3.19 -3.26
N THR A 236 -19.19 2.97 -3.27
CA THR A 236 -20.16 4.00 -3.72
C THR A 236 -20.43 5.08 -2.68
N GLN A 237 -20.24 4.79 -1.39
CA GLN A 237 -20.59 5.71 -0.32
C GLN A 237 -19.49 6.75 -0.06
N TYR A 238 -18.21 6.40 -0.19
CA TYR A 238 -17.12 7.29 0.24
C TYR A 238 -15.82 7.06 -0.56
N GLY A 239 -15.57 7.90 -1.56
CA GLY A 239 -14.32 7.89 -2.33
C GLY A 239 -13.08 8.26 -1.49
N ASN A 240 -11.92 7.73 -1.89
CA ASN A 240 -10.56 7.92 -1.33
C ASN A 240 -10.26 7.35 0.06
N PHE A 241 -11.23 6.86 0.83
CA PHE A 241 -11.00 6.29 2.18
C PHE A 241 -11.34 4.80 2.29
N ILE A 242 -11.35 4.05 1.17
CA ILE A 242 -11.74 2.63 1.09
C ILE A 242 -11.15 1.80 2.22
N PHE A 243 -9.86 1.99 2.50
CA PHE A 243 -9.16 1.21 3.51
C PHE A 243 -9.75 1.40 4.92
N GLN A 244 -9.90 2.66 5.35
CA GLN A 244 -10.45 2.99 6.67
C GLN A 244 -11.88 2.45 6.83
N LEU A 245 -12.66 2.48 5.74
CA LEU A 245 -14.04 1.98 5.74
C LEU A 245 -14.11 0.47 5.86
N ILE A 246 -13.14 -0.25 5.30
CA ILE A 246 -13.10 -1.70 5.40
C ILE A 246 -12.69 -2.13 6.80
N GLU A 247 -11.72 -1.46 7.40
CA GLU A 247 -11.36 -1.68 8.80
C GLU A 247 -12.53 -1.35 9.74
N GLU A 248 -13.25 -0.25 9.51
CA GLU A 248 -14.46 0.08 10.26
C GLU A 248 -15.58 -0.96 10.06
N ALA A 249 -15.82 -1.41 8.82
CA ALA A 249 -16.81 -2.45 8.54
C ALA A 249 -16.43 -3.80 9.18
N LEU A 250 -15.14 -4.10 9.26
CA LEU A 250 -14.63 -5.28 9.96
C LEU A 250 -14.92 -5.19 11.47
N GLU A 251 -14.54 -4.07 12.09
CA GLU A 251 -14.71 -3.80 13.52
C GLU A 251 -16.19 -3.77 13.95
N ASN A 252 -17.06 -3.20 13.10
CA ASN A 252 -18.51 -3.10 13.36
C ASN A 252 -19.28 -4.40 13.09
N GLY A 253 -18.62 -5.46 12.62
CA GLY A 253 -19.29 -6.73 12.30
C GLY A 253 -20.13 -6.68 11.02
N ASP A 254 -19.85 -5.75 10.11
CA ASP A 254 -20.57 -5.61 8.84
C ASP A 254 -20.15 -6.63 7.79
N LEU A 255 -18.98 -7.23 7.95
CA LEU A 255 -18.48 -8.31 7.09
C LEU A 255 -18.92 -9.68 7.61
N ARG A 256 -18.79 -10.72 6.78
CA ARG A 256 -19.14 -12.09 7.18
C ARG A 256 -18.02 -13.07 6.96
N TYR A 257 -17.84 -13.99 7.89
CA TYR A 257 -16.96 -15.15 7.73
C TYR A 257 -17.67 -16.43 8.20
N LEU A 258 -17.05 -17.59 8.01
CA LEU A 258 -17.64 -18.87 8.40
C LEU A 258 -17.07 -19.39 9.72
N SER A 259 -17.97 -19.80 10.62
CA SER A 259 -17.63 -20.52 11.84
C SER A 259 -17.52 -22.05 11.61
N ASN A 260 -17.08 -22.78 12.64
CA ASN A 260 -17.05 -24.26 12.66
C ASN A 260 -16.36 -24.88 11.43
N LEU A 261 -15.20 -24.34 11.08
CA LEU A 261 -14.41 -24.79 9.94
C LEU A 261 -13.59 -26.03 10.28
N GLU A 262 -13.28 -26.83 9.25
CA GLU A 262 -12.39 -27.97 9.35
C GLU A 262 -11.16 -27.78 8.46
N TRP A 263 -9.99 -28.21 8.94
CA TRP A 263 -8.76 -28.16 8.18
C TRP A 263 -8.71 -29.26 7.13
N SER A 264 -8.54 -28.91 5.86
CA SER A 264 -8.30 -29.85 4.77
C SER A 264 -6.82 -29.92 4.43
N GLN A 265 -6.22 -31.10 4.61
CA GLN A 265 -4.83 -31.34 4.19
C GLN A 265 -4.69 -31.37 2.66
N THR A 266 -5.74 -31.76 1.93
CA THR A 266 -5.71 -31.85 0.46
C THR A 266 -5.64 -30.48 -0.20
N THR A 267 -6.40 -29.51 0.33
CA THR A 267 -6.46 -28.15 -0.22
C THR A 267 -5.62 -27.15 0.57
N ASN A 268 -5.00 -27.59 1.68
CA ASN A 268 -4.23 -26.77 2.60
C ASN A 268 -5.02 -25.52 3.04
N SER A 269 -6.30 -25.70 3.37
CA SER A 269 -7.23 -24.62 3.65
C SER A 269 -8.31 -25.03 4.64
N TRP A 270 -8.96 -24.03 5.26
CA TRP A 270 -10.16 -24.23 6.05
C TRP A 270 -11.36 -24.43 5.14
N LEU A 271 -12.17 -25.47 5.36
CA LEU A 271 -13.39 -25.76 4.61
C LEU A 271 -14.62 -25.64 5.50
N ALA A 272 -15.74 -25.27 4.89
CA ALA A 272 -17.03 -25.24 5.56
C ALA A 272 -17.49 -26.65 5.95
N THR A 273 -18.17 -26.77 7.09
CA THR A 273 -18.80 -28.01 7.57
C THR A 273 -20.31 -27.87 7.60
N ASN A 274 -21.01 -28.95 7.92
CA ASN A 274 -22.47 -28.91 8.14
C ASN A 274 -22.85 -27.92 9.26
N SER A 275 -21.98 -27.76 10.27
CA SER A 275 -22.18 -26.86 11.40
C SER A 275 -21.72 -25.42 11.14
N SER A 276 -21.06 -25.14 10.00
CA SER A 276 -20.64 -23.79 9.66
C SER A 276 -21.82 -22.84 9.51
N GLN A 277 -21.67 -21.66 10.10
CA GLN A 277 -22.63 -20.56 10.02
C GLN A 277 -21.92 -19.32 9.51
N LEU A 278 -22.67 -18.51 8.77
CA LEU A 278 -22.24 -17.18 8.35
C LEU A 278 -22.40 -16.23 9.55
N ILE A 279 -21.29 -15.76 10.10
CA ILE A 279 -21.25 -14.93 11.31
C ILE A 279 -20.56 -13.58 11.04
N SER A 280 -20.92 -12.57 11.85
CA SER A 280 -20.34 -11.24 11.77
C SER A 280 -18.89 -11.21 12.26
N THR A 281 -18.10 -10.26 11.78
CA THR A 281 -16.67 -10.15 12.13
C THR A 281 -16.39 -9.58 13.53
N ASP A 282 -17.39 -9.06 14.22
CA ASP A 282 -17.36 -8.64 15.63
C ASP A 282 -17.64 -9.80 16.62
N ALA A 283 -17.98 -10.99 16.10
CA ALA A 283 -18.18 -12.21 16.88
C ALA A 283 -16.86 -12.88 17.30
#